data_AF-A0A8T7ED74-F1
#
_entry.id   AF-A0A8T7ED74-F1
#
_cell.length_a   1.000
_cell.length_b   1.000
_cell.length_c   1.000
_cell.angle_alpha   90.00
_cell.angle_beta   90.00
_cell.angle_gamma   90.00
#
_symmetry.space_group_name_H-M   'P 1'
#
loop_
_entity.id
_entity.type
_entity.pdbx_description
1 polymer ?
#
loop_
_entity_poly.entity_id
_entity_poly.type
_entity_poly.pdbx_seq_one_letter_code
_entity_poly.pdbx_strand_id
1 'polypeptide(L)' 'METHSVTIPQIIERLQKLSTERLWVAYDFVSYLAEKEMENTFLESDSAFQTMLATEAVLKRDWELAEEDEAWASL' A
#
# COMPACT_ATOMS: atom_id res chain seq x y z
N MET A 1 10.55 -22.82 -2.66
CA MET A 1 11.20 -21.60 -3.14
C MET A 1 12.05 -21.07 -2.00
N GLU A 2 13.36 -21.21 -2.08
CA GLU A 2 14.26 -20.68 -1.04
C GLU A 2 14.24 -19.14 -1.13
N THR A 3 13.75 -18.48 -0.09
CA THR A 3 13.83 -17.02 0.02
C THR A 3 15.26 -16.68 0.41
N HIS A 4 16.09 -16.29 -0.57
CA HIS A 4 17.43 -15.77 -0.29
C HIS A 4 17.30 -14.43 0.44
N SER A 5 17.34 -14.49 1.77
CA SER A 5 17.45 -13.31 2.62
C SER A 5 18.84 -12.69 2.45
N VAL A 6 18.89 -11.56 1.75
CA VAL A 6 20.10 -10.75 1.62
C VAL A 6 20.14 -9.80 2.81
N THR A 7 21.26 -9.78 3.53
CA THR A 7 21.42 -8.91 4.71
C THR A 7 22.03 -7.56 4.34
N ILE A 8 21.70 -6.50 5.10
CA ILE A 8 22.23 -5.14 4.88
C ILE A 8 23.77 -5.11 4.80
N PRO A 9 24.52 -5.81 5.67
CA PRO A 9 25.99 -5.82 5.58
C PRO A 9 26.51 -6.38 4.24
N GLN A 10 25.86 -7.42 3.69
CA GLN A 10 26.24 -8.00 2.40
C GLN A 10 25.98 -7.03 1.24
N ILE A 11 24.92 -6.21 1.33
CA ILE A 11 24.62 -5.17 0.35
C ILE A 11 25.71 -4.09 0.39
N ILE A 12 26.05 -3.60 1.59
CA ILE A 12 27.08 -2.58 1.78
C ILE A 12 28.43 -3.06 1.22
N GLU A 13 28.83 -4.30 1.54
CA GLU A 13 30.07 -4.88 1.05
C GLU A 13 30.13 -4.94 -0.48
N ARG A 14 29.01 -5.27 -1.14
CA ARG A 14 28.92 -5.29 -2.60
C ARG A 14 28.94 -3.90 -3.21
N LEU A 15 28.23 -2.94 -2.63
CA LEU A 15 28.22 -1.55 -3.09
C LEU A 15 29.62 -0.93 -3.02
N GLN A 16 30.37 -1.19 -1.94
CA GLN A 16 31.75 -0.69 -1.78
C GLN A 16 32.72 -1.17 -2.87
N LYS A 17 32.45 -2.32 -3.51
CA LYS A 17 33.29 -2.88 -4.58
C LYS A 17 32.93 -2.37 -5.98
N LEU A 18 31.87 -1.58 -6.13
CA LEU A 18 31.42 -1.06 -7.43
C LEU A 18 32.14 0.23 -7.82
N SER A 19 32.22 0.48 -9.13
CA SER A 19 32.67 1.77 -9.65
C SER A 19 31.66 2.86 -9.34
N THR A 20 32.13 4.12 -9.30
CA THR A 20 31.29 5.29 -9.05
C THR A 20 30.10 5.40 -10.01
N GLU A 21 30.29 5.10 -11.29
CA GLU A 21 29.19 5.10 -12.28
C GLU A 21 28.10 4.09 -11.94
N ARG A 22 28.49 2.89 -11.49
CA ARG A 22 27.53 1.83 -11.10
C ARG A 22 26.85 2.14 -9.78
N LEU A 23 27.56 2.79 -8.85
CA LEU A 23 26.97 3.30 -7.62
C LEU A 23 25.89 4.33 -7.90
N TRP A 24 26.09 5.19 -8.90
CA TRP A 24 25.10 6.18 -9.32
C TRP A 24 23.82 5.51 -9.82
N VAL A 25 23.95 4.50 -10.68
CA VAL A 25 22.80 3.71 -11.17
C VAL A 25 22.10 2.97 -10.04
N ALA A 26 22.85 2.38 -9.10
CA ALA A 26 22.27 1.70 -7.94
C ALA A 26 21.50 2.68 -7.05
N TYR A 27 22.03 3.88 -6.83
CA TYR A 27 21.37 4.93 -6.07
C TYR A 27 20.09 5.42 -6.74
N ASP A 28 20.13 5.68 -8.05
CA ASP A 28 18.96 6.08 -8.85
C ASP A 28 17.85 5.03 -8.76
N PHE A 29 18.21 3.76 -8.95
CA PHE A 29 17.26 2.66 -8.85
C PHE A 29 16.65 2.49 -7.46
N VAL A 30 17.46 2.59 -6.39
CA VAL A 30 16.95 2.52 -5.01
C VAL A 30 16.05 3.71 -4.69
N SER A 31 16.39 4.90 -5.18
CA SER A 31 15.56 6.11 -5.01
C SER A 31 14.21 5.93 -5.69
N TYR A 32 14.19 5.44 -6.94
CA TYR A 32 12.96 5.11 -7.65
C TYR A 32 12.10 4.08 -6.91
N LEU A 33 12.72 3.03 -6.35
CA LEU A 33 11.98 2.02 -5.59
C LEU A 33 11.36 2.60 -4.32
N ALA A 34 12.09 3.45 -3.59
CA ALA A 34 11.59 4.09 -2.38
C ALA A 34 10.41 5.03 -2.68
N GLU A 35 10.50 5.83 -3.76
CA GLU A 35 9.42 6.69 -4.21
C GLU A 35 8.18 5.87 -4.59
N LYS A 36 8.36 4.77 -5.33
CA LYS A 36 7.26 3.91 -5.75
C LYS A 36 6.60 3.16 -4.59
N GLU A 37 7.36 2.73 -3.59
CA GLU A 37 6.80 2.12 -2.38
C GLU A 37 5.94 3.10 -1.59
N MET A 38 6.37 4.37 -1.51
CA MET A 38 5.56 5.45 -0.94
C MET A 38 4.28 5.69 -1.74
N GLU A 39 4.36 5.76 -3.07
CA GLU A 39 3.20 5.93 -3.94
C GLU A 39 2.21 4.76 -3.80
N ASN A 40 2.68 3.52 -3.81
CA ASN A 40 1.82 2.34 -3.65
C ASN A 40 1.12 2.33 -2.29
N THR A 41 1.84 2.66 -1.21
CA THR A 41 1.24 2.76 0.14
C THR A 41 0.15 3.84 0.17
N PHE A 42 0.38 4.96 -0.51
CA PHE A 42 -0.59 6.04 -0.62
C PHE A 42 -1.83 5.64 -1.44
N LEU A 43 -1.62 5.01 -2.60
CA LEU A 43 -2.70 4.53 -3.49
C LEU A 43 -3.53 3.41 -2.87
N GLU A 44 -2.91 2.48 -2.16
CA GLU A 44 -3.64 1.44 -1.42
C GLU A 44 -4.53 2.06 -0.33
N SER A 45 -4.02 3.06 0.40
CA SER A 45 -4.82 3.77 1.41
C SER A 45 -5.99 4.55 0.79
N ASP A 46 -5.78 5.20 -0.36
CA ASP A 46 -6.82 5.95 -1.05
C ASP A 46 -7.89 5.00 -1.62
N SER A 47 -7.51 3.87 -2.20
CA SER A 47 -8.47 2.91 -2.77
C SER A 47 -9.43 2.30 -1.73
N ALA A 48 -8.93 1.95 -0.55
CA ALA A 48 -9.74 1.44 0.56
C ALA A 48 -10.65 2.54 1.13
N PHE A 49 -10.13 3.77 1.24
CA PHE A 49 -10.87 4.93 1.69
C PHE A 49 -11.99 5.34 0.72
N GLN A 50 -11.72 5.35 -0.59
CA GLN A 50 -12.73 5.60 -1.63
C GLN A 50 -13.81 4.52 -1.65
N THR A 51 -13.42 3.26 -1.45
CA THR A 51 -14.40 2.15 -1.35
C THR A 51 -15.29 2.32 -0.12
N MET A 52 -14.72 2.68 1.04
CA MET A 52 -15.46 2.98 2.25
C MET A 52 -16.49 4.11 2.03
N LEU A 53 -16.06 5.25 1.46
CA LEU A 53 -16.95 6.37 1.13
C LEU A 53 -18.05 5.99 0.12
N ALA A 54 -17.70 5.21 -0.90
CA ALA A 54 -18.67 4.74 -1.88
C ALA A 54 -19.73 3.82 -1.23
N THR A 55 -19.33 2.97 -0.29
CA THR A 55 -20.26 2.12 0.47
C THR A 55 -21.11 2.91 1.46
N GLU A 56 -20.62 4.01 2.03
CA GLU A 56 -21.40 4.85 2.96
C GLU A 56 -22.70 5.35 2.33
N ALA A 57 -22.65 5.83 1.09
CA ALA A 57 -23.82 6.33 0.38
C ALA A 57 -24.86 5.22 0.09
N VAL A 58 -24.40 3.99 -0.16
CA VAL A 58 -25.27 2.83 -0.40
C VAL A 58 -25.88 2.34 0.91
N LEU A 59 -25.06 2.19 1.96
CA LEU A 59 -25.51 1.75 3.28
C LEU A 59 -26.53 2.72 3.88
N LYS A 60 -26.33 4.03 3.73
CA LYS A 60 -27.29 5.03 4.21
C LYS A 60 -28.66 4.89 3.56
N ARG A 61 -28.71 4.66 2.24
CA ARG A 61 -29.97 4.47 1.51
C ARG A 61 -30.71 3.23 2.01
N ASP A 62 -29.98 2.15 2.24
CA ASP A 62 -30.57 0.86 2.62
C ASP A 62 -30.99 0.87 4.12
N TRP A 63 -30.32 1.68 4.97
CA TRP A 63 -30.67 1.88 6.38
C TRP A 63 -31.90 2.79 6.61
N GLU A 64 -32.24 3.67 5.66
CA GLU A 64 -33.41 4.56 5.76
C GLU A 64 -34.73 3.91 5.29
N LEU A 65 -34.76 2.59 5.07
CA LEU A 65 -35.95 1.86 4.66
C LEU A 65 -36.87 1.56 5.87
N ALA A 66 -38.16 1.84 5.72
CA ALA A 66 -39.16 1.57 6.76
C ALA A 66 -39.23 0.09 7.18
N GLU A 67 -38.85 -0.84 6.29
CA GLU A 67 -38.76 -2.28 6.59
C GLU A 67 -37.62 -2.60 7.58
N GLU A 68 -36.51 -1.85 7.54
CA GLU A 68 -35.44 -1.98 8.54
C GLU A 68 -35.92 -1.48 9.91
N ASP A 69 -36.57 -0.32 9.98
CA ASP A 69 -37.13 0.21 11.24
C ASP A 69 -38.11 -0.77 11.91
N GLU A 70 -38.95 -1.46 11.12
CA GLU A 70 -39.84 -2.52 11.63
C GLU A 70 -39.07 -3.76 12.09
N ALA A 71 -38.03 -4.17 11.36
CA ALA A 71 -37.17 -5.30 11.73
C ALA A 71 -36.41 -5.03 13.05
N TRP A 72 -35.85 -3.84 13.20
CA TRP A 72 -35.16 -3.39 14.42
C TRP A 72 -36.12 -3.19 15.60
N ALA A 73 -37.36 -2.77 15.37
CA ALA A 73 -38.38 -2.64 16.42
C ALA A 73 -38.81 -3.99 17.03
N SER A 74 -38.50 -5.11 16.35
CA SER A 74 -38.86 -6.47 16.78
C SER A 74 -37.74 -7.23 17.52
N LEU A 75 -36.57 -6.60 17.71
CA LEU A 75 -35.41 -7.11 18.46
C LEU A 75 -35.40 -6.62 19.91
#